data_AF-A0A970GGV6-F1
#
_entry.id   AF-A0A970GGV6-F1
#
_cell.length_a   1.000
_cell.length_b   1.000
_cell.length_c   1.000
_cell.angle_alpha   90.00
_cell.angle_beta   90.00
_cell.angle_gamma   90.00
#
_symmetry.space_group_name_H-M   'P 1'
#
loop_
_entity.id
_entity.type
_entity.pdbx_description
1 polymer ?
#
loop_
_entity_poly.entity_id
_entity_poly.type
_entity_poly.pdbx_seq_one_letter_code
_entity_poly.pdbx_strand_id
1 'polypeptide(L)'
;EENMELLEKVGFTLKQFSGNSLVIEEIPAELTDFASGQVFIEILKQLEKEMEITTDFRECLAKSIACKSAIKANHKLTRKEMLNLINQLFACQTPYFCPHGRPLMLKIPVTDFEKKFKRTL
;
A
#
# COMPACT_ATOMS: atom_id res chain seq x y z
N GLU A 1 6.36 -6.73 -21.20
CA GLU A 1 7.01 -5.75 -22.09
C GLU A 1 6.15 -4.50 -22.28
N GLU A 2 4.86 -4.61 -22.62
CA GLU A 2 3.97 -3.44 -22.82
C GLU A 2 3.88 -2.44 -21.65
N ASN A 3 4.04 -2.90 -20.40
CA ASN A 3 3.91 -2.06 -19.21
C ASN A 3 5.25 -1.70 -18.52
N MET A 4 6.39 -1.92 -19.18
CA MET A 4 7.71 -1.67 -18.59
C MET A 4 7.91 -0.19 -18.24
N GLU A 5 7.47 0.73 -19.08
CA GLU A 5 7.56 2.17 -18.81
C GLU A 5 6.77 2.60 -17.56
N LEU A 6 5.65 1.93 -17.26
CA LEU A 6 4.87 2.21 -16.07
C LEU A 6 5.56 1.71 -14.81
N LEU A 7 6.23 0.56 -14.90
CA LEU A 7 7.04 -0.01 -13.82
C LEU A 7 8.25 0.90 -13.52
N GLU A 8 8.93 1.40 -14.55
CA GLU A 8 10.01 2.39 -14.39
C GLU A 8 9.52 3.67 -13.70
N LYS A 9 8.37 4.21 -14.11
CA LYS A 9 7.78 5.42 -13.51
C LYS A 9 7.44 5.28 -12.03
N VAL A 10 7.16 4.07 -11.55
CA VAL A 10 6.90 3.82 -10.13
C VAL A 10 8.15 3.44 -9.35
N GLY A 11 9.31 3.33 -10.01
CA GLY A 11 10.62 3.10 -9.39
C GLY A 11 11.19 1.70 -9.58
N PHE A 12 10.64 0.86 -10.48
CA PHE A 12 11.22 -0.44 -10.83
C PHE A 12 11.99 -0.37 -12.15
N THR A 13 13.30 -0.57 -12.10
CA THR A 13 14.12 -0.71 -13.31
C THR A 13 14.37 -2.18 -13.57
N LEU A 14 13.86 -2.67 -14.71
CA LEU A 14 13.86 -4.09 -15.08
C LEU A 14 14.64 -4.30 -16.38
N LYS A 15 15.55 -5.27 -16.37
CA LYS A 15 16.36 -5.62 -17.54
C LYS A 15 16.15 -7.06 -17.95
N GLN A 16 15.94 -7.28 -19.24
CA GLN A 16 15.83 -8.63 -19.78
C GLN A 16 17.20 -9.30 -19.82
N PHE A 17 17.30 -10.50 -19.25
CA PHE A 17 18.55 -11.25 -19.20
C PHE A 17 18.57 -12.35 -20.27
N SER A 18 17.62 -13.29 -20.21
CA SER A 18 17.47 -14.35 -21.20
C SER A 18 16.09 -15.01 -21.13
N GLY A 19 15.47 -15.27 -22.28
CA GLY A 19 14.14 -15.87 -22.36
C GLY A 19 13.12 -15.15 -21.47
N ASN A 20 12.54 -15.88 -20.52
CA ASN A 20 11.55 -15.38 -19.56
C ASN A 20 12.18 -14.88 -18.24
N SER A 21 13.48 -14.59 -18.22
CA SER A 21 14.21 -14.13 -17.03
C SER A 21 14.44 -12.62 -17.07
N LEU A 22 14.08 -11.96 -15.97
CA LEU A 22 14.27 -10.53 -15.75
C LEU A 22 15.19 -10.30 -14.55
N VAL A 23 16.03 -9.28 -14.65
CA VAL A 23 16.83 -8.74 -13.55
C VAL A 23 16.18 -7.46 -13.07
N ILE A 24 16.06 -7.30 -11.76
CA ILE A 24 15.59 -6.08 -11.12
C ILE A 24 16.84 -5.30 -10.71
N GLU A 25 17.11 -4.19 -11.41
CA GLU A 25 18.27 -3.34 -11.14
C GLU A 25 17.95 -2.29 -10.06
N GLU A 26 16.72 -1.77 -10.06
CA GLU A 26 16.28 -0.73 -9.12
C GLU A 26 14.85 -1.00 -8.61
N ILE A 27 14.58 -0.54 -7.39
CA ILE A 27 13.29 -0.67 -6.71
C ILE A 27 12.86 0.65 -6.05
N PRO A 28 11.55 0.84 -5.81
CA PRO A 28 11.06 1.96 -5.00
C PRO A 28 11.63 1.92 -3.59
N ALA A 29 12.03 3.07 -3.05
CA ALA A 29 12.68 3.18 -1.74
C ALA A 29 11.77 2.72 -0.57
N GLU A 30 10.46 2.75 -0.77
CA GLU A 30 9.46 2.30 0.19
C GLU A 30 9.45 0.77 0.36
N LEU A 31 10.06 0.01 -0.56
CA LEU A 31 10.17 -1.44 -0.47
C LEU A 31 11.45 -1.84 0.30
N THR A 32 11.39 -1.71 1.62
CA THR A 32 12.55 -1.89 2.50
C THR A 32 13.00 -3.35 2.69
N ASP A 33 12.12 -4.32 2.43
CA ASP A 33 12.40 -5.76 2.58
C ASP A 33 12.36 -6.49 1.23
N PHE A 34 13.28 -6.11 0.34
CA PHE A 34 13.34 -6.63 -1.03
C PHE A 34 14.40 -7.73 -1.22
N ALA A 35 15.09 -8.16 -0.16
CA ALA A 35 16.29 -9.00 -0.27
C ALA A 35 16.09 -10.30 -1.08
N SER A 36 14.86 -10.84 -1.13
CA SER A 36 14.51 -12.05 -1.85
C SER A 36 13.77 -11.82 -3.18
N GLY A 37 13.43 -10.58 -3.54
CA GLY A 37 12.53 -10.28 -4.66
C GLY A 37 11.08 -10.77 -4.45
N GLN A 38 10.78 -11.41 -3.31
CA GLN A 38 9.47 -12.00 -3.02
C GLN A 38 8.36 -10.94 -3.02
N VAL A 39 8.65 -9.73 -2.53
CA VAL A 39 7.72 -8.61 -2.53
C VAL A 39 7.29 -8.23 -3.95
N PHE A 40 8.20 -8.28 -4.93
CA PHE A 40 7.86 -8.00 -6.32
C PHE A 40 6.92 -9.06 -6.90
N ILE A 41 7.20 -10.34 -6.66
CA ILE A 41 6.33 -11.44 -7.07
C ILE A 41 4.94 -11.27 -6.46
N GLU A 42 4.86 -10.86 -5.20
CA GLU A 42 3.59 -10.58 -4.53
C GLU A 42 2.84 -9.37 -5.09
N ILE A 43 3.56 -8.33 -5.52
CA ILE A 43 2.96 -7.19 -6.23
C ILE A 43 2.37 -7.66 -7.55
N LEU A 44 3.10 -8.46 -8.33
CA LEU A 44 2.60 -9.01 -9.60
C LEU A 44 1.36 -9.91 -9.40
N LYS A 45 1.38 -10.78 -8.38
CA LYS A 45 0.22 -11.61 -8.04
C LYS A 45 -0.99 -10.80 -7.59
N GLN A 46 -0.77 -9.68 -6.89
CA GLN A 46 -1.86 -8.78 -6.52
C GLN A 46 -2.38 -8.04 -7.75
N LEU A 47 -1.47 -7.58 -8.61
CA LEU A 47 -1.80 -6.88 -9.86
C LEU A 47 -2.69 -7.74 -10.75
N GLU A 48 -2.35 -9.01 -10.95
CA GLU A 48 -3.20 -9.96 -11.70
C GLU A 48 -4.63 -10.00 -11.16
N LYS A 49 -4.80 -10.04 -9.83
CA LYS A 49 -6.14 -10.04 -9.20
C LYS A 49 -6.87 -8.71 -9.36
N GLU A 50 -6.18 -7.58 -9.24
CA GLU A 50 -6.81 -6.26 -9.43
C GLU A 50 -7.27 -6.07 -10.89
N MET A 51 -6.51 -6.61 -11.86
CA MET A 51 -6.86 -6.57 -13.29
C MET A 51 -8.09 -7.42 -13.66
N GLU A 52 -8.50 -8.38 -12.82
CA GLU A 52 -9.79 -9.08 -12.99
C GLU A 52 -10.99 -8.17 -12.69
N ILE A 53 -10.77 -7.10 -11.91
CA ILE A 53 -11.81 -6.17 -11.44
C ILE A 53 -11.88 -4.93 -12.32
N THR A 54 -10.73 -4.38 -12.73
CA THR A 54 -10.64 -3.17 -13.56
C THR A 54 -9.54 -3.27 -14.60
N THR A 55 -9.72 -2.59 -15.73
CA THR A 55 -8.76 -2.58 -16.84
C THR A 55 -7.70 -1.49 -16.73
N ASP A 56 -7.81 -0.57 -15.76
CA ASP A 56 -6.78 0.46 -15.53
C ASP A 56 -5.55 -0.15 -14.85
N PHE A 57 -4.56 -0.54 -15.66
CA PHE A 57 -3.30 -1.11 -15.20
C PHE A 57 -2.59 -0.20 -14.19
N ARG A 58 -2.61 1.12 -14.38
CA ARG A 58 -1.93 2.07 -13.50
C ARG A 58 -2.58 2.09 -12.13
N GLU A 59 -3.91 2.10 -12.07
CA GLU A 59 -4.66 2.01 -10.83
C GLU A 59 -4.39 0.68 -10.11
N CYS A 60 -4.44 -0.44 -10.84
CA CYS A 60 -4.17 -1.78 -10.31
C CYS A 60 -2.76 -1.91 -9.74
N LEU A 61 -1.76 -1.36 -10.43
CA LEU A 61 -0.36 -1.36 -10.00
C LEU A 61 -0.19 -0.52 -8.73
N ALA A 62 -0.76 0.68 -8.69
CA ALA A 62 -0.70 1.55 -7.52
C ALA A 62 -1.33 0.89 -6.28
N LYS A 63 -2.51 0.26 -6.44
CA LYS A 63 -3.18 -0.51 -5.36
C LYS A 63 -2.31 -1.67 -4.87
N SER A 64 -1.70 -2.39 -5.80
CA SER A 64 -0.85 -3.54 -5.49
C SER A 64 0.39 -3.15 -4.70
N ILE A 65 1.10 -2.10 -5.15
CA ILE A 65 2.27 -1.57 -4.45
C ILE A 65 1.87 -1.06 -3.07
N ALA A 66 0.84 -0.22 -2.97
CA ALA A 66 0.38 0.33 -1.69
C ALA A 66 0.00 -0.77 -0.69
N CYS A 67 -0.66 -1.84 -1.14
CA CYS A 67 -0.99 -2.98 -0.29
C CYS A 67 0.25 -3.71 0.21
N LYS A 68 1.31 -3.82 -0.58
CA LYS A 68 2.52 -4.58 -0.22
C LYS A 68 3.54 -3.75 0.56
N SER A 69 3.61 -2.45 0.32
CA SER A 69 4.48 -1.52 1.06
C SER A 69 3.88 -1.01 2.37
N ALA A 70 2.58 -1.22 2.61
CA ALA A 70 1.91 -0.76 3.83
C ALA A 70 2.55 -1.30 5.13
N ILE A 71 2.64 -0.43 6.14
CA ILE A 71 2.97 -0.78 7.52
C ILE A 71 1.97 -1.86 8.00
N LYS A 72 2.49 -3.03 8.38
CA LYS A 72 1.68 -4.19 8.75
C LYS A 72 1.31 -4.20 10.23
N ALA A 73 0.33 -5.02 10.57
CA ALA A 73 0.00 -5.31 11.96
C ALA A 73 1.25 -5.77 12.72
N ASN A 74 1.34 -5.40 13.99
CA ASN A 74 2.46 -5.69 14.90
C ASN A 74 3.79 -4.99 14.54
N HIS A 75 3.83 -4.11 13.54
CA HIS A 75 4.98 -3.23 13.33
C HIS A 75 5.00 -2.16 14.43
N LYS A 76 6.04 -2.16 15.27
CA LYS A 76 6.18 -1.17 16.35
C LYS A 76 6.61 0.17 15.76
N LEU A 77 5.82 1.21 16.04
CA LEU A 77 6.14 2.58 15.66
C LEU A 77 6.52 3.40 16.88
N THR A 78 7.55 4.21 16.73
CA THR A 78 7.87 5.30 17.65
C THR A 78 6.79 6.38 17.56
N ARG A 79 6.71 7.23 18.60
CA ARG A 79 5.77 8.36 18.61
C ARG A 79 5.97 9.30 17.42
N LYS A 80 7.22 9.50 17.00
CA LYS A 80 7.56 10.34 15.83
C LYS A 80 7.01 9.74 14.54
N GLU A 81 7.19 8.43 14.34
CA GLU A 81 6.66 7.72 13.16
C GLU A 81 5.14 7.72 13.13
N MET A 82 4.48 7.51 14.28
CA MET A 82 3.02 7.59 14.38
C MET A 82 2.48 8.97 13.97
N LEU A 83 3.08 10.05 14.48
CA LEU A 83 2.68 11.41 14.12
C LEU A 83 2.92 11.69 12.63
N ASN A 84 4.05 11.23 12.10
CA ASN A 84 4.36 11.37 10.68
C ASN A 84 3.34 10.62 9.80
N LEU A 85 2.97 9.40 10.18
CA LEU A 85 1.96 8.60 9.47
C LEU A 85 0.60 9.31 9.44
N ILE A 86 0.18 9.89 10.57
CA ILE A 86 -1.08 10.67 10.64
C ILE A 86 -1.00 11.91 9.74
N ASN A 87 0.13 12.63 9.76
CA ASN A 87 0.30 13.81 8.91
C ASN A 87 0.27 13.44 7.43
N GLN A 88 0.91 12.34 7.03
CA GLN A 88 0.88 11.84 5.65
C GLN A 88 -0.54 11.45 5.23
N LEU A 89 -1.28 10.75 6.10
CA LEU A 89 -2.67 10.38 5.85
C LEU A 89 -3.53 11.61 5.55
N PHE A 90 -3.45 12.65 6.39
CA PHE A 90 -4.24 13.88 6.21
C PHE A 90 -3.73 14.80 5.08
N ALA A 91 -2.55 14.53 4.53
CA ALA A 91 -2.07 15.18 3.30
C ALA A 91 -2.60 14.51 2.03
N CYS A 92 -3.17 13.29 2.11
CA CYS A 92 -3.80 12.62 0.98
C CYS A 92 -5.11 13.32 0.57
N GLN A 93 -5.47 13.22 -0.71
CA GLN A 93 -6.73 13.77 -1.24
C GLN A 93 -7.97 13.11 -0.60
N THR A 94 -7.89 11.81 -0.29
CA THR A 94 -8.98 11.00 0.24
C THR A 94 -8.56 10.26 1.53
N PRO A 95 -8.47 10.94 2.69
CA PRO A 95 -7.88 10.37 3.90
C PRO A 95 -8.78 9.36 4.64
N TYR A 96 -10.04 9.18 4.22
CA TYR A 96 -11.03 8.39 4.96
C TYR A 96 -11.13 6.93 4.53
N PHE A 97 -10.70 6.63 3.30
CA PHE A 97 -10.82 5.30 2.70
C PHE A 97 -9.47 4.86 2.14
N CYS A 98 -9.16 3.58 2.28
CA CYS A 98 -8.02 3.01 1.56
C CYS A 98 -8.33 2.94 0.05
N PRO A 99 -7.33 2.68 -0.81
CA PRO A 99 -7.53 2.51 -2.25
C PRO A 99 -8.55 1.41 -2.63
N HIS A 100 -8.86 0.49 -1.72
CA HIS A 100 -9.87 -0.57 -1.88
C HIS A 100 -11.22 -0.25 -1.20
N GLY A 101 -11.41 0.98 -0.73
CA GLY A 101 -12.68 1.45 -0.15
C GLY A 101 -12.90 1.11 1.33
N ARG A 102 -11.93 0.50 2.03
CA ARG A 102 -12.07 0.23 3.47
C ARG A 102 -11.90 1.52 4.28
N PRO A 103 -12.76 1.79 5.28
CA PRO A 103 -12.60 2.95 6.14
C PRO A 103 -11.31 2.85 6.97
N LEU A 104 -10.55 3.95 7.04
CA LEU A 104 -9.26 4.01 7.74
C LEU A 104 -9.37 4.52 9.18
N MET A 105 -10.44 5.25 9.49
CA MET A 105 -10.63 5.89 10.79
C MET A 105 -12.05 5.63 11.30
N LEU A 106 -12.14 5.36 12.60
CA LEU A 106 -13.39 5.30 13.33
C LEU A 106 -13.41 6.43 14.37
N LYS A 107 -14.41 7.29 14.31
CA LYS A 107 -14.65 8.31 15.33
C LYS A 107 -15.65 7.77 16.33
N ILE A 108 -15.20 7.53 17.57
CA ILE A 108 -16.07 7.14 18.67
C ILE A 108 -16.24 8.36 19.60
N PRO A 109 -17.42 8.98 19.66
CA PRO A 109 -17.73 10.03 20.63
C PRO A 109 -17.56 9.56 22.07
N VAL A 110 -17.16 10.47 22.97
CA VAL A 110 -17.07 10.18 24.42
C VAL A 110 -18.43 9.72 24.98
N THR A 111 -19.53 10.29 24.49
CA THR A 111 -20.90 9.90 24.85
C THR A 111 -21.21 8.42 24.57
N ASP A 112 -20.59 7.83 23.54
CA ASP A 112 -20.79 6.42 23.22
C ASP A 112 -20.10 5.52 24.24
N PHE A 113 -18.94 5.96 24.78
CA PHE A 113 -18.32 5.30 25.91
C PHE A 113 -19.17 5.45 27.17
N GLU A 114 -19.65 6.64 27.49
CA GLU A 114 -20.48 6.89 28.67
C GLU A 114 -21.74 6.01 28.69
N LYS A 115 -22.45 5.90 27.55
CA LYS A 115 -23.59 5.00 27.40
C LYS A 115 -23.21 3.54 27.62
N LYS A 116 -22.11 3.07 27.02
CA LYS A 116 -21.64 1.69 27.16
C LYS A 116 -21.26 1.35 28.60
N PHE A 117 -20.73 2.32 29.35
CA PHE A 117 -20.40 2.17 30.76
C PHE A 117 -21.57 2.54 31.71
N LYS A 118 -22.77 2.81 31.18
CA LYS A 118 -23.96 3.21 31.97
C LYS A 118 -23.71 4.44 32.85
N ARG A 119 -22.90 5.38 32.35
CA ARG A 119 -22.51 6.63 33.02
C ARG A 119 -23.34 7.84 32.62
N THR A 120 -24.17 7.71 31.60
CA THR A 120 -25.25 8.65 31.30
C THR A 120 -26.56 8.12 31.87
N LEU A 121 -27.27 8.97 32.62
CA LEU A 121 -28.68 8.79 32.97
C LEU A 121 -29.55 8.69 31.71
#